data_AF-A0A849QCW8-F1
#
_entry.id   AF-A0A849QCW8-F1
#
_cell.length_a   1.000
_cell.length_b   1.000
_cell.length_c   1.000
_cell.angle_alpha   90.00
_cell.angle_beta   90.00
_cell.angle_gamma   90.00
#
_symmetry.space_group_name_H-M   'P 1'
#
loop_
_entity.id
_entity.type
_entity.pdbx_description
1 polymer ?
#
loop_
_entity_poly.entity_id
_entity_poly.type
_entity_poly.pdbx_seq_one_letter_code
_entity_poly.pdbx_strand_id
1 'polypeptide(L)'
;MDDNLQIYFAAALFSGRETYFNIALTNILEDEGYTVKLPQRDGFEFGRLEASLSDLLEPEEVTPALQKIIYFLDMGIFVAESDMVLANLDEPIDEGVAI
;
A
#
# COMPACT_ATOMS: atom_id res chain seq x y z
N MET A 1 -26.61 5.18 -6.41
CA MET A 1 -25.50 5.07 -5.45
C MET A 1 -24.39 5.81 -6.14
N ASP A 2 -23.93 6.94 -5.60
CA ASP A 2 -22.71 7.54 -6.11
C ASP A 2 -21.60 6.56 -5.76
N ASP A 3 -21.06 5.88 -6.77
CA ASP A 3 -19.94 4.98 -6.57
C ASP A 3 -18.74 5.84 -6.17
N ASN A 4 -18.27 5.64 -4.94
CA ASN A 4 -17.15 6.37 -4.38
C ASN A 4 -15.88 5.88 -5.06
N LEU A 5 -15.32 6.68 -5.97
CA LEU A 5 -14.16 6.30 -6.79
C LEU A 5 -13.00 5.83 -5.91
N GLN A 6 -12.42 4.68 -6.26
CA GLN A 6 -11.31 4.06 -5.55
C GLN A 6 -9.97 4.46 -6.16
N ILE A 7 -9.07 4.96 -5.31
CA ILE A 7 -7.73 5.39 -5.68
C ILE A 7 -6.72 4.44 -5.04
N TYR A 8 -5.87 3.80 -5.85
CA TYR A 8 -4.65 3.18 -5.37
C TYR A 8 -3.55 4.23 -5.32
N PHE A 9 -3.04 4.54 -4.13
CA PHE A 9 -2.00 5.55 -3.96
C PHE A 9 -0.62 4.89 -3.85
N ALA A 10 0.07 4.82 -4.99
CA ALA A 10 1.45 4.37 -5.11
C ALA A 10 2.42 5.49 -4.70
N ALA A 11 3.14 5.33 -3.58
CA ALA A 11 4.08 6.35 -3.14
C ALA A 11 5.25 5.74 -2.36
N ALA A 12 6.39 6.44 -2.42
CA ALA A 12 7.60 6.10 -1.70
C ALA A 12 7.42 6.19 -0.18
N LEU A 13 8.25 5.43 0.54
CA LEU A 13 8.22 5.27 1.99
C LEU A 13 9.59 5.43 2.68
N PHE A 14 10.54 6.07 2.01
CA PHE A 14 11.93 6.11 2.47
C PHE A 14 12.12 6.95 3.74
N SER A 15 11.18 7.84 4.05
CA SER A 15 11.30 8.77 5.18
C SER A 15 9.96 9.10 5.84
N GLY A 16 10.03 9.48 7.13
CA GLY A 16 8.84 9.95 7.85
C GLY A 16 8.20 11.23 7.26
N ARG A 17 8.97 12.02 6.49
CA ARG A 17 8.45 13.17 5.75
C ARG A 17 7.52 12.73 4.62
N GLU A 18 7.93 11.74 3.82
CA GLU A 18 7.11 11.18 2.73
C GLU A 18 5.88 10.47 3.30
N THR A 19 6.05 9.68 4.37
CA THR A 19 4.91 9.06 5.06
C THR A 19 3.90 10.10 5.53
N TYR A 20 4.35 11.20 6.16
CA TYR A 20 3.46 12.27 6.59
C TYR A 20 2.73 12.92 5.40
N PHE A 21 3.45 13.21 4.32
CA PHE A 21 2.86 13.79 3.11
C PHE A 21 1.79 12.87 2.51
N ASN A 22 2.09 11.59 2.33
CA ASN A 22 1.17 10.61 1.74
C ASN A 22 -0.10 10.45 2.60
N ILE A 23 0.04 10.42 3.93
CA ILE A 23 -1.12 10.37 4.85
C ILE A 23 -1.94 11.65 4.76
N ALA A 24 -1.30 12.81 4.75
CA ALA A 24 -2.00 14.09 4.65
C ALA A 24 -2.79 14.20 3.35
N LEU A 25 -2.19 13.81 2.22
CA LEU A 25 -2.85 13.80 0.92
C LEU A 25 -3.99 12.77 0.87
N THR A 26 -3.79 11.59 1.46
CA THR A 26 -4.84 10.57 1.61
C THR A 26 -6.06 11.12 2.34
N ASN A 27 -5.88 11.80 3.48
CA ASN A 27 -6.99 12.38 4.22
C ASN A 27 -7.72 13.46 3.41
N ILE A 28 -7.01 14.30 2.66
CA ILE A 28 -7.62 15.31 1.79
C ILE A 28 -8.49 14.65 0.71
N LEU A 29 -7.99 13.58 0.08
CA LEU A 29 -8.75 12.85 -0.93
C LEU A 29 -9.97 12.15 -0.31
N GLU A 30 -9.83 11.56 0.87
CA GLU A 30 -10.96 10.95 1.59
C GLU A 30 -12.02 11.99 1.97
N ASP A 31 -11.61 13.20 2.39
CA ASP A 31 -12.52 14.33 2.70
C ASP A 31 -13.28 14.84 1.46
N GLU A 32 -12.69 14.72 0.26
CA GLU A 32 -13.32 15.04 -1.03
C GLU A 32 -14.25 13.91 -1.53
N GLY A 33 -14.36 12.80 -0.78
CA GLY A 33 -15.22 11.68 -1.11
C GLY A 33 -14.55 10.62 -1.99
N TYR A 34 -13.23 10.47 -1.94
CA TYR A 34 -12.56 9.32 -2.56
C TYR A 34 -12.34 8.20 -1.55
N THR A 35 -12.28 6.96 -2.01
CA THR A 35 -11.79 5.84 -1.19
C THR A 35 -10.34 5.58 -1.54
N VAL A 36 -9.42 5.79 -0.60
CA VAL A 36 -7.97 5.67 -0.89
C VAL A 36 -7.39 4.40 -0.29
N LYS A 37 -6.84 3.54 -1.15
CA LYS A 37 -6.02 2.39 -0.77
C LYS A 37 -4.56 2.86 -0.69
N LEU A 38 -4.08 3.07 0.53
CA LEU A 38 -2.70 3.44 0.82
C LEU A 38 -2.00 2.28 1.55
N PRO A 39 -1.14 1.48 0.87
CA PRO A 39 -0.48 0.30 1.46
C PRO A 39 0.27 0.59 2.77
N GLN A 40 0.63 1.85 2.96
CA GLN A 40 1.41 2.42 4.05
C GLN A 40 0.63 2.51 5.36
N ARG A 41 -0.69 2.73 5.24
CA ARG A 41 -1.63 2.65 6.36
C ARG A 41 -1.81 1.18 6.79
N ASP A 42 -1.77 0.28 5.82
CA ASP A 42 -1.91 -1.18 6.01
C ASP A 42 -0.59 -1.86 6.43
N GLY A 43 0.54 -1.14 6.45
CA GLY A 43 1.83 -1.58 7.02
C GLY A 43 1.72 -2.16 8.44
N PHE A 44 0.76 -1.66 9.22
CA PHE A 44 0.42 -2.19 10.55
C PHE A 44 -0.22 -3.58 10.50
N GLU A 45 -0.99 -3.88 9.46
CA GLU A 45 -1.64 -5.17 9.25
C GLU A 45 -0.63 -6.22 8.79
N PHE A 46 0.37 -5.83 7.98
CA PHE A 46 1.45 -6.73 7.56
C PHE A 46 2.39 -7.15 8.70
N GLY A 47 2.60 -6.30 9.72
CA GLY A 47 3.30 -6.70 10.93
C GLY A 47 2.58 -7.81 11.72
N ARG A 48 1.24 -7.84 11.68
CA ARG A 48 0.44 -8.93 12.26
C ARG A 48 0.47 -10.19 11.39
N LEU A 49 0.55 -10.01 10.07
CA LEU A 49 0.67 -11.10 9.11
C LEU A 49 2.00 -11.85 9.29
N GLU A 50 3.11 -11.14 9.46
CA GLU A 50 4.42 -11.76 9.73
C GLU A 50 4.39 -12.65 10.99
N ALA A 51 3.81 -12.14 12.08
CA ALA A 51 3.64 -12.92 13.31
C ALA A 51 2.77 -14.16 13.07
N SER A 52 1.67 -14.02 12.33
CA SER A 52 0.77 -15.13 12.01
C SER A 52 1.43 -16.20 11.12
N LEU A 53 2.28 -15.78 10.17
CA LEU A 53 3.02 -16.69 9.29
C LEU A 53 4.13 -17.43 10.05
N SER A 54 4.74 -16.77 11.04
CA SER A 54 5.80 -17.36 11.88
C SER A 54 5.31 -18.55 12.71
N ASP A 55 4.01 -18.62 13.02
CA ASP A 55 3.40 -19.75 13.71
C ASP A 55 3.06 -20.93 12.77
N LEU A 56 3.13 -20.72 11.45
CA LEU A 56 2.66 -21.67 10.44
C LEU A 56 3.76 -22.19 9.50
N LEU A 57 4.88 -21.46 9.40
CA LEU A 57 5.95 -21.71 8.45
C LEU A 57 7.31 -21.77 9.16
N GLU A 58 8.28 -22.41 8.51
CA GLU A 58 9.66 -22.35 8.98
C GLU A 58 10.21 -20.92 8.85
N PRO A 59 11.13 -20.48 9.73
CA PRO A 59 11.63 -19.09 9.74
C PRO A 59 12.18 -18.60 8.39
N GLU A 60 12.82 -19.48 7.62
CA GLU A 60 13.34 -19.21 6.28
C GLU A 60 12.25 -18.98 5.20
N GLU A 61 11.02 -19.44 5.44
CA GLU A 61 9.90 -19.34 4.51
C GLU A 61 8.97 -18.15 4.79
N VAL A 62 9.01 -17.61 6.02
CA VAL A 62 8.14 -16.49 6.45
C VAL A 62 8.32 -15.26 5.58
N THR A 63 9.56 -14.77 5.44
CA THR A 63 9.83 -13.54 4.66
C THR A 63 9.47 -13.68 3.19
N PRO A 64 9.88 -14.75 2.47
CA PRO A 64 9.44 -14.96 1.09
C PRO A 64 7.92 -15.09 0.93
N ALA A 65 7.23 -15.72 1.88
CA ALA A 65 5.77 -15.84 1.85
C ALA A 65 5.11 -14.46 2.04
N LEU A 66 5.56 -13.69 3.03
CA LEU A 66 5.06 -12.34 3.30
C LEU A 66 5.21 -11.43 2.08
N GLN A 67 6.39 -11.39 1.47
CA GLN A 67 6.65 -10.59 0.27
C GLN A 67 5.73 -10.96 -0.90
N LYS A 68 5.52 -12.26 -1.14
CA LYS A 68 4.60 -12.71 -2.19
C LYS A 68 3.16 -12.31 -1.90
N ILE A 69 2.71 -12.46 -0.66
CA ILE A 69 1.34 -12.11 -0.26
C ILE A 69 1.11 -10.60 -0.47
N ILE A 70 2.02 -9.75 0.00
CA ILE A 70 1.94 -8.29 -0.19
C ILE A 70 1.89 -7.95 -1.68
N TYR A 71 2.82 -8.49 -2.47
CA TYR A 71 2.86 -8.24 -3.91
C TYR A 71 1.56 -8.64 -4.63
N PHE A 72 1.01 -9.82 -4.33
CA PHE A 72 -0.23 -10.28 -4.95
C PHE A 72 -1.47 -9.54 -4.45
N LEU A 73 -1.48 -9.05 -3.20
CA LEU A 73 -2.53 -8.17 -2.70
C LEU A 73 -2.52 -6.83 -3.44
N ASP A 74 -1.35 -6.19 -3.51
CA ASP A 74 -1.20 -4.91 -4.21
C ASP A 74 -1.59 -5.04 -5.68
N MET A 75 -0.97 -5.96 -6.41
CA MET A 75 -1.16 -6.07 -7.86
C MET A 75 -2.46 -6.76 -8.26
N GLY A 76 -2.87 -7.79 -7.52
CA GLY A 76 -3.99 -8.65 -7.89
C GLY A 76 -5.35 -8.15 -7.37
N ILE A 77 -5.35 -7.35 -6.31
CA ILE A 77 -6.58 -6.88 -5.66
C ILE A 77 -6.60 -5.36 -5.64
N PHE A 78 -5.65 -4.70 -4.98
CA PHE A 78 -5.77 -3.27 -4.71
C PHE A 78 -5.68 -2.40 -5.97
N VAL A 79 -4.68 -2.63 -6.81
CA VAL A 79 -4.55 -1.94 -8.11
C VAL A 79 -5.70 -2.33 -9.04
N ALA A 80 -6.01 -3.62 -9.14
CA ALA A 80 -7.00 -4.16 -10.08
C ALA A 80 -8.44 -3.68 -9.80
N GLU A 81 -8.79 -3.47 -8.53
CA GLU A 81 -10.10 -2.98 -8.11
C GLU A 81 -10.19 -1.45 -8.01
N SER A 82 -9.09 -0.74 -8.19
CA SER A 82 -9.09 0.73 -8.13
C SER A 82 -9.51 1.33 -9.46
N ASP A 83 -10.30 2.40 -9.42
CA ASP A 83 -10.70 3.15 -10.59
C ASP A 83 -9.55 4.00 -11.16
N MET A 84 -8.59 4.37 -10.30
CA MET A 84 -7.42 5.13 -10.69
C MET A 84 -6.21 4.83 -9.81
N VAL A 85 -5.03 5.12 -10.37
CA VAL A 85 -3.75 5.09 -9.65
C VAL A 85 -3.24 6.52 -9.51
N LEU A 86 -2.94 6.93 -8.28
CA LEU A 86 -2.19 8.13 -7.97
C LEU A 86 -0.76 7.72 -7.66
N ALA A 87 0.22 8.30 -8.34
CA ALA A 87 1.64 8.00 -8.12
C ALA A 87 2.38 9.25 -7.58
N ASN A 88 3.04 9.13 -6.42
CA ASN A 88 4.02 10.12 -5.98
C ASN A 88 5.39 9.77 -6.57
N LEU A 89 5.92 10.65 -7.43
CA LEU A 89 7.17 10.49 -8.16
C LEU A 89 8.27 11.44 -7.64
N ASP A 90 8.24 11.78 -6.35
CA ASP A 90 9.31 12.54 -5.70
C ASP A 90 10.68 11.86 -5.92
N GLU A 91 11.72 12.67 -6.09
CA GLU A 91 13.08 12.16 -6.27
C GLU A 91 13.76 11.84 -4.92
N PRO A 92 14.48 10.70 -4.82
CA PRO A 92 14.63 9.68 -5.86
C PRO A 92 13.36 8.84 -6.03
N ILE A 93 13.01 8.55 -7.29
CA ILE A 93 11.82 7.74 -7.61
C ILE A 93 11.96 6.37 -6.97
N ASP A 94 10.91 5.94 -6.27
CA ASP A 94 10.80 4.56 -5.79
C ASP A 94 10.57 3.61 -6.96
N GLU A 95 11.48 2.65 -7.13
CA GLU A 95 11.37 1.63 -8.18
C GLU A 95 10.05 0.86 -8.06
N GLY A 96 9.55 0.61 -6.85
CA GLY A 96 8.27 -0.06 -6.63
C GLY A 96 7.06 0.72 -7.14
N VAL A 97 7.19 2.04 -7.34
CA VAL A 97 6.15 2.89 -7.94
C VAL A 97 6.28 2.96 -9.47
N ALA A 98 7.50 2.79 -9.99
CA ALA A 98 7.79 2.97 -11.41
C ALA A 98 7.58 1.72 -12.28
N ILE A 99 7.57 0.52 -11.68
CA ILE A 99 7.56 -0.78 -12.38
C ILE A 99 6.15 -1.39 -12.42
#